data_AF-A0AAV2F2E1-F1
#
_entry.id   AF-A0AAV2F2E1-F1
#
_cell.length_a   1.000
_cell.length_b   1.000
_cell.length_c   1.000
_cell.angle_alpha   90.00
_cell.angle_beta   90.00
_cell.angle_gamma   90.00
#
_symmetry.space_group_name_H-M   'P 1'
#
loop_
_entity.id
_entity.type
_entity.pdbx_description
1 polymer ?
#
loop_
_entity_poly.entity_id
_entity_poly.type
_entity_poly.pdbx_seq_one_letter_code
_entity_poly.pdbx_strand_id
1 'polypeptide(L)'
;MYVTRPLSLYRRNPSATSSPPPEGPNSGVLVIQDEEAQPKRCCGLVNSSRVRDLPCPQNKNLQVRFVQPVGLVTHVQTHRVVFIPALDHPLSANRYYVIKQDGKHKGEAHRNSTEEEMTTCCFCSSGGGFPPLFLRREGWTLHTSKSPDFKLDEALGVDSNLQARLPDFDSVLSEEKINHILVPRVVGKWYCPFLFVKESRMDVKVQVDRSRFYEITLEQQWEPIFICNNGIEGNTNSFMNVDVLIETEVVRVGERDVVGHMVGENDGVVWFRRAGLDNNAREEGMRVGLSKVSVERMKWEEERVGWRSGPSNYWPLCWRGDQHRPMAGPGGMNNWKRFGYFVLVESFVLRRMDGDFLMSYEFKHIHQFMTKWE
;
A
#
# COMPACT_ATOMS: atom_id res chain seq x y z
N MET A 1 3.38 0.19 -6.26
CA MET A 1 2.56 -0.74 -5.43
C MET A 1 2.36 -2.06 -6.16
N TYR A 2 2.06 -3.17 -5.48
CA TYR A 2 1.93 -4.49 -6.10
C TYR A 2 0.54 -5.11 -5.91
N VAL A 3 -0.05 -5.61 -7.00
CA VAL A 3 -1.21 -6.53 -6.93
C VAL A 3 -0.73 -7.97 -6.74
N THR A 4 -1.61 -8.90 -6.38
CA THR A 4 -1.31 -10.34 -6.34
C THR A 4 -2.05 -11.10 -7.44
N ARG A 5 -1.45 -12.18 -7.95
CA ARG A 5 -2.06 -13.12 -8.91
C ARG A 5 -1.67 -14.57 -8.58
N PRO A 6 -2.53 -15.57 -8.80
CA PRO A 6 -2.23 -16.97 -8.52
C PRO A 6 -1.19 -17.56 -9.49
N LEU A 7 -0.35 -18.48 -9.01
CA LEU A 7 0.68 -19.15 -9.80
C LEU A 7 0.08 -20.13 -10.83
N SER A 8 -1.09 -20.70 -10.54
CA SER A 8 -1.81 -21.57 -11.49
C SER A 8 -2.30 -20.85 -12.74
N LEU A 9 -2.51 -19.53 -12.71
CA LEU A 9 -2.82 -18.72 -13.89
C LEU A 9 -1.65 -18.78 -14.88
N TYR A 10 -0.42 -18.55 -14.42
CA TYR A 10 0.78 -18.58 -15.26
C TYR A 10 1.17 -19.99 -15.72
N ARG A 11 0.82 -21.03 -14.94
CA ARG A 11 1.01 -22.43 -15.39
C ARG A 11 0.01 -22.86 -16.46
N ARG A 12 -1.24 -22.40 -16.38
CA ARG A 12 -2.27 -22.65 -17.40
C ARG A 12 -2.04 -21.83 -18.66
N ASN A 13 -1.59 -20.59 -18.51
CA ASN A 13 -1.27 -19.70 -19.62
C ASN A 13 0.10 -19.02 -19.42
N PRO A 14 1.20 -19.63 -19.91
CA PRO A 14 2.54 -19.06 -19.80
C PRO A 14 2.70 -17.68 -20.46
N SER A 15 1.95 -17.36 -21.52
CA SER A 15 2.07 -16.06 -22.20
C SER A 15 1.53 -14.90 -21.35
N ALA A 16 0.67 -15.19 -20.36
CA ALA A 16 0.22 -14.19 -19.38
C ALA A 16 1.37 -13.66 -18.50
N THR A 17 2.54 -14.31 -18.46
CA THR A 17 3.74 -13.74 -17.83
C THR A 17 4.31 -12.54 -18.58
N SER A 18 4.00 -12.40 -19.87
CA SER A 18 4.41 -11.27 -20.72
C SER A 18 3.41 -10.11 -20.75
N SER A 19 2.26 -10.26 -20.08
CA SER A 19 1.33 -9.14 -19.85
C SER A 19 2.02 -8.02 -19.06
N PRO A 20 1.75 -6.74 -19.37
CA PRO A 20 2.25 -5.63 -18.56
C PRO A 20 1.68 -5.69 -17.13
N PRO A 21 2.34 -5.04 -16.15
CA PRO A 21 1.74 -4.78 -14.84
C PRO A 21 0.41 -4.00 -14.94
N PRO A 22 -0.34 -3.89 -13.82
CA PRO A 22 -1.54 -3.05 -13.76
C PRO A 22 -1.28 -1.60 -14.18
N GLU A 23 -2.29 -0.97 -14.75
CA GLU A 23 -2.27 0.43 -15.21
C GLU A 23 -1.77 1.40 -14.13
N GLY A 24 -0.88 2.32 -14.51
CA GLY A 24 -0.25 3.31 -13.64
C GLY A 24 1.24 3.05 -13.43
N PRO A 25 2.06 4.08 -13.14
CA PRO A 25 3.51 3.94 -12.96
C PRO A 25 3.85 3.16 -11.69
N ASN A 26 5.10 2.73 -11.53
CA ASN A 26 5.61 2.08 -10.32
C ASN A 26 4.73 0.89 -9.87
N SER A 27 4.24 0.10 -10.83
CA SER A 27 3.30 -1.00 -10.67
C SER A 27 3.98 -2.37 -10.74
N GLY A 28 3.56 -3.32 -9.92
CA GLY A 28 4.12 -4.66 -9.91
C GLY A 28 3.09 -5.76 -9.65
N VAL A 29 3.49 -7.01 -9.87
CA VAL A 29 2.68 -8.21 -9.63
C VAL A 29 3.45 -9.17 -8.73
N LEU A 30 2.92 -9.47 -7.55
CA LEU A 30 3.37 -10.57 -6.70
C LEU A 30 2.61 -11.85 -7.08
N VAL A 31 3.27 -12.99 -6.96
CA VAL A 31 2.71 -14.30 -7.32
C VAL A 31 2.45 -15.12 -6.06
N ILE A 32 1.22 -15.61 -5.94
CA ILE A 32 0.75 -16.44 -4.84
C ILE A 32 0.71 -17.89 -5.33
N GLN A 33 1.48 -18.80 -4.72
CA GLN A 33 1.26 -20.23 -4.90
C GLN A 33 -0.02 -20.62 -4.15
N ASP A 34 -1.08 -20.70 -4.94
CA ASP A 34 -2.40 -21.23 -4.65
C ASP A 34 -2.42 -22.77 -4.58
N GLU A 35 -3.60 -23.36 -4.34
CA GLU A 35 -3.76 -24.80 -4.11
C GLU A 35 -3.56 -25.64 -5.38
N GLU A 36 -4.08 -25.18 -6.51
CA GLU A 36 -3.88 -25.79 -7.82
C GLU A 36 -2.38 -25.79 -8.20
N ALA A 37 -1.65 -24.75 -7.77
CA ALA A 37 -0.22 -24.61 -7.98
C ALA A 37 0.70 -25.38 -7.00
N GLN A 38 0.18 -26.19 -6.08
CA GLN A 38 1.06 -26.93 -5.15
C GLN A 38 2.00 -27.93 -5.89
N PRO A 39 3.31 -27.95 -5.56
CA PRO A 39 4.30 -28.71 -6.32
C PRO A 39 4.26 -30.21 -5.99
N LYS A 40 3.56 -30.99 -6.82
CA LYS A 40 3.43 -32.45 -6.67
C LYS A 40 4.65 -33.22 -7.23
N ARG A 41 4.95 -34.36 -6.62
CA ARG A 41 5.97 -35.35 -6.98
C ARG A 41 5.32 -36.74 -7.01
N CYS A 42 5.97 -37.72 -7.64
CA CYS A 42 5.60 -39.14 -7.59
C CYS A 42 4.09 -39.39 -7.83
N CYS A 43 3.60 -39.09 -9.04
CA CYS A 43 2.20 -39.27 -9.46
C CYS A 43 1.15 -38.53 -8.60
N GLY A 44 1.55 -37.53 -7.80
CA GLY A 44 0.66 -36.76 -6.94
C GLY A 44 0.80 -37.05 -5.44
N LEU A 45 1.58 -38.07 -5.07
CA LEU A 45 1.59 -38.64 -3.70
C LEU A 45 2.50 -37.91 -2.70
N VAL A 46 3.46 -37.08 -3.17
CA VAL A 46 4.46 -36.43 -2.29
C VAL A 46 4.68 -34.99 -2.72
N ASN A 47 4.73 -34.03 -1.78
CA ASN A 47 5.05 -32.64 -2.11
C ASN A 47 6.55 -32.44 -2.36
N SER A 48 6.90 -31.79 -3.48
CA SER A 48 8.28 -31.48 -3.88
C SER A 48 8.68 -30.08 -3.44
N SER A 49 9.71 -29.95 -2.60
CA SER A 49 10.22 -28.63 -2.19
C SER A 49 10.91 -27.85 -3.32
N ARG A 50 11.42 -28.51 -4.37
CA ARG A 50 12.23 -27.85 -5.41
C ARG A 50 11.34 -27.08 -6.40
N VAL A 51 11.57 -25.78 -6.51
CA VAL A 51 11.08 -24.92 -7.59
C VAL A 51 11.89 -25.22 -8.84
N ARG A 52 11.24 -25.26 -10.01
CA ARG A 52 11.89 -25.51 -11.31
C ARG A 52 11.74 -24.34 -12.25
N ASP A 53 10.56 -23.73 -12.25
CA ASP A 53 10.10 -22.77 -13.26
C ASP A 53 9.78 -21.43 -12.60
N LEU A 54 9.87 -20.34 -13.38
CA LEU A 54 9.45 -19.00 -12.99
C LEU A 54 7.97 -18.77 -13.39
N PRO A 55 7.24 -17.84 -12.75
CA PRO A 55 7.68 -16.94 -11.67
C PRO A 55 7.75 -17.58 -10.28
N CYS A 56 8.72 -17.14 -9.47
CA CYS A 56 8.81 -17.50 -8.04
C CYS A 56 7.59 -16.99 -7.25
N PRO A 57 6.99 -17.79 -6.34
CA PRO A 57 5.91 -17.33 -5.47
C PRO A 57 6.44 -16.59 -4.23
N GLN A 58 5.81 -15.48 -3.86
CA GLN A 58 6.18 -14.66 -2.69
C GLN A 58 5.43 -15.06 -1.41
N ASN A 59 4.34 -15.83 -1.50
CA ASN A 59 3.64 -16.40 -0.34
C ASN A 59 4.31 -17.69 0.21
N LYS A 60 5.62 -17.88 -0.01
CA LYS A 60 6.41 -19.04 0.45
C LYS A 60 7.79 -18.58 0.96
N ASN A 61 8.29 -19.27 1.98
CA ASN A 61 9.69 -19.18 2.36
C ASN A 61 10.57 -19.82 1.27
N LEU A 62 11.42 -19.05 0.61
CA LEU A 62 12.33 -19.53 -0.44
C LEU A 62 13.76 -19.72 0.08
N GLN A 63 14.42 -20.77 -0.39
CA GLN A 63 15.77 -21.16 -0.04
C GLN A 63 16.55 -21.54 -1.31
N VAL A 64 17.67 -20.89 -1.56
CA VAL A 64 18.65 -21.37 -2.53
C VAL A 64 19.58 -22.36 -1.84
N ARG A 65 19.89 -23.47 -2.50
CA ARG A 65 20.78 -24.53 -1.99
C ARG A 65 21.84 -24.88 -3.02
N PHE A 66 23.10 -24.92 -2.61
CA PHE A 66 24.22 -25.37 -3.41
C PHE A 66 24.87 -26.55 -2.71
N VAL A 67 25.05 -27.66 -3.43
CA VAL A 67 25.56 -28.93 -2.90
C VAL A 67 26.88 -29.24 -3.60
N GLN A 68 27.95 -29.35 -2.81
CA GLN A 68 29.29 -29.67 -3.31
C GLN A 68 29.80 -30.97 -2.64
N PRO A 69 30.00 -32.06 -3.39
CA PRO A 69 30.73 -33.22 -2.88
C PRO A 69 32.21 -32.86 -2.70
N VAL A 70 32.78 -33.25 -1.56
CA VAL A 70 34.19 -33.06 -1.19
C VAL A 70 34.68 -34.39 -0.62
N GLY A 71 35.22 -35.25 -1.50
CA GLY A 71 35.50 -36.64 -1.17
C GLY A 71 34.22 -37.38 -0.78
N LEU A 72 34.22 -38.03 0.39
CA LEU A 72 33.07 -38.74 0.95
C LEU A 72 32.04 -37.82 1.66
N VAL A 73 32.32 -36.52 1.79
CA VAL A 73 31.46 -35.58 2.54
C VAL A 73 30.74 -34.63 1.59
N THR A 74 29.41 -34.50 1.71
CA THR A 74 28.62 -33.52 0.97
C THR A 74 28.48 -32.21 1.74
N HIS A 75 29.13 -31.15 1.29
CA HIS A 75 28.93 -29.81 1.85
C HIS A 75 27.68 -29.16 1.24
N VAL A 76 26.77 -28.65 2.07
CA VAL A 76 25.53 -28.00 1.63
C VAL A 76 25.49 -26.55 2.11
N GLN A 77 25.58 -25.61 1.18
CA GLN A 77 25.32 -24.19 1.43
C GLN A 77 23.84 -23.91 1.22
N THR A 78 23.20 -23.19 2.14
CA THR A 78 21.78 -22.79 2.04
C THR A 78 21.63 -21.33 2.44
N HIS A 79 20.88 -20.55 1.66
CA HIS A 79 20.48 -19.19 2.03
C HIS A 79 18.97 -19.00 1.84
N ARG A 80 18.30 -18.47 2.86
CA ARG A 80 16.93 -17.96 2.79
C ARG A 80 16.93 -16.66 1.98
N VAL A 81 16.02 -16.54 1.03
CA VAL A 81 15.94 -15.40 0.11
C VAL A 81 14.50 -14.99 -0.16
N VAL A 82 14.30 -13.73 -0.55
CA VAL A 82 13.07 -13.24 -1.18
C VAL A 82 13.42 -12.75 -2.58
N PHE A 83 12.58 -13.10 -3.56
CA PHE A 83 12.61 -12.55 -4.91
C PHE A 83 11.41 -11.63 -5.07
N ILE A 84 11.63 -10.33 -5.21
CA ILE A 84 10.57 -9.34 -5.47
C ILE A 84 10.68 -8.95 -6.95
N PRO A 85 9.64 -9.16 -7.78
CA PRO A 85 9.63 -8.70 -9.17
C PRO A 85 9.93 -7.20 -9.28
N ALA A 86 10.63 -6.79 -10.32
CA ALA A 86 10.82 -5.36 -10.59
C ALA A 86 9.47 -4.67 -10.91
N LEU A 87 9.36 -3.39 -10.55
CA LEU A 87 8.24 -2.55 -10.98
C LEU A 87 8.31 -2.29 -12.49
N ASP A 88 7.16 -1.99 -13.09
CA ASP A 88 6.95 -1.58 -14.48
C ASP A 88 7.52 -2.54 -15.54
N HIS A 89 7.65 -3.82 -15.16
CA HIS A 89 8.14 -4.90 -16.02
C HIS A 89 7.23 -6.13 -15.97
N PRO A 90 6.98 -6.79 -17.11
CA PRO A 90 6.26 -8.07 -17.13
C PRO A 90 7.08 -9.15 -16.42
N LEU A 91 6.41 -10.16 -15.85
CA LEU A 91 7.08 -11.26 -15.14
C LEU A 91 8.05 -12.04 -16.05
N SER A 92 7.76 -12.12 -17.36
CA SER A 92 8.64 -12.76 -18.36
C SER A 92 9.96 -12.02 -18.59
N ALA A 93 10.11 -10.77 -18.13
CA ALA A 93 11.40 -10.09 -18.11
C ALA A 93 12.38 -10.71 -17.11
N ASN A 94 11.89 -11.54 -16.17
CA ASN A 94 12.66 -12.25 -15.14
C ASN A 94 13.55 -11.33 -14.28
N ARG A 95 13.18 -10.05 -14.15
CA ARG A 95 13.88 -9.04 -13.35
C ARG A 95 13.35 -9.07 -11.92
N TYR A 96 14.22 -9.37 -10.96
CA TYR A 96 13.89 -9.45 -9.54
C TYR A 96 14.93 -8.72 -8.68
N TYR A 97 14.50 -8.02 -7.64
CA TYR A 97 15.35 -7.73 -6.49
C TYR A 97 15.55 -9.02 -5.70
N VAL A 98 16.82 -9.36 -5.41
CA VAL A 98 17.16 -10.52 -4.57
C VAL A 98 17.56 -10.00 -3.20
N ILE A 99 16.86 -10.48 -2.17
CA ILE A 99 17.07 -10.06 -0.77
C ILE A 99 17.42 -11.28 0.07
N LYS A 100 18.53 -11.20 0.81
CA LYS A 100 18.97 -12.26 1.72
C LYS A 100 18.30 -12.13 3.08
N GLN A 101 17.82 -13.24 3.64
CA GLN A 101 17.15 -13.26 4.96
C GLN A 101 18.04 -13.78 6.11
N ASP A 102 19.30 -14.10 5.84
CA ASP A 102 20.23 -14.68 6.83
C ASP A 102 21.67 -14.13 6.75
N GLY A 103 22.41 -14.35 7.84
CA GLY A 103 23.81 -13.92 7.98
C GLY A 103 24.00 -12.41 8.14
N LYS A 104 25.25 -11.97 7.94
CA LYS A 104 25.67 -10.56 8.12
C LYS A 104 24.85 -9.58 7.26
N HIS A 105 24.59 -9.98 6.01
CA HIS A 105 23.96 -9.19 4.95
C HIS A 105 22.43 -9.37 4.85
N LYS A 106 21.80 -9.70 5.97
CA LYS A 106 20.35 -9.86 6.05
C LYS A 106 19.65 -8.51 5.81
N GLY A 107 18.64 -8.53 4.94
CA GLY A 107 17.84 -7.36 4.54
C GLY A 107 18.45 -6.49 3.46
N GLU A 108 19.71 -6.70 3.10
CA GLU A 108 20.34 -6.01 1.98
C GLU A 108 19.73 -6.48 0.65
N ALA A 109 19.19 -5.54 -0.13
CA ALA A 109 18.65 -5.78 -1.45
C ALA A 109 19.73 -5.56 -2.52
N HIS A 110 19.85 -6.52 -3.43
CA HIS A 110 20.90 -6.56 -4.44
C HIS A 110 20.29 -6.31 -5.84
N ARG A 111 20.80 -5.32 -6.61
CA ARG A 111 20.24 -4.80 -7.90
C ARG A 111 21.36 -4.45 -8.91
N ASN A 112 21.09 -4.51 -10.22
CA ASN A 112 22.08 -4.77 -11.30
C ASN A 112 23.37 -3.93 -11.35
N SER A 113 24.50 -4.61 -11.63
CA SER A 113 25.77 -3.99 -12.04
C SER A 113 26.26 -4.48 -13.40
N THR A 114 27.01 -3.62 -14.07
CA THR A 114 27.88 -3.93 -15.21
C THR A 114 29.18 -4.62 -14.72
N GLU A 115 30.06 -4.97 -15.65
CA GLU A 115 31.31 -5.70 -15.37
C GLU A 115 32.36 -4.87 -14.60
N GLU A 116 32.32 -3.54 -14.77
CA GLU A 116 33.25 -2.58 -14.15
C GLU A 116 32.94 -2.32 -12.67
N GLU A 117 31.71 -2.57 -12.22
CA GLU A 117 31.30 -2.48 -10.82
C GLU A 117 31.30 -3.87 -10.15
N MET A 118 32.40 -4.20 -9.46
CA MET A 118 32.49 -5.37 -8.58
C MET A 118 31.54 -5.32 -7.35
N THR A 119 30.72 -4.27 -7.26
CA THR A 119 29.65 -4.10 -6.27
C THR A 119 28.25 -4.20 -6.90
N THR A 120 27.75 -5.45 -7.10
CA THR A 120 26.32 -5.86 -7.04
C THR A 120 25.36 -5.32 -8.14
N CYS A 121 24.42 -6.04 -8.82
CA CYS A 121 23.97 -7.46 -8.91
C CYS A 121 22.61 -7.64 -9.70
N CYS A 122 22.48 -8.32 -10.86
CA CYS A 122 21.17 -8.85 -11.36
C CYS A 122 21.27 -9.74 -12.63
N PHE A 123 20.20 -10.45 -13.00
CA PHE A 123 20.05 -11.28 -14.23
C PHE A 123 18.71 -10.89 -14.91
N CYS A 124 18.35 -11.32 -16.12
CA CYS A 124 18.89 -12.35 -17.00
C CYS A 124 19.28 -11.82 -18.40
N SER A 125 19.95 -12.65 -19.19
CA SER A 125 20.60 -12.27 -20.45
C SER A 125 19.64 -11.98 -21.62
N SER A 126 19.34 -10.72 -21.86
CA SER A 126 19.10 -10.13 -23.20
C SER A 126 19.12 -8.59 -23.09
N GLY A 127 20.33 -8.06 -22.85
CA GLY A 127 20.55 -6.77 -22.20
C GLY A 127 21.19 -7.03 -20.83
N GLY A 128 22.52 -7.02 -20.80
CA GLY A 128 23.32 -7.73 -19.82
C GLY A 128 23.27 -7.21 -18.38
N GLY A 129 23.63 -8.11 -17.46
CA GLY A 129 23.79 -7.85 -16.04
C GLY A 129 24.25 -9.12 -15.33
N PHE A 130 24.90 -8.99 -14.17
CA PHE A 130 25.51 -10.11 -13.47
C PHE A 130 24.86 -10.44 -12.11
N PRO A 131 24.17 -11.59 -11.95
CA PRO A 131 23.43 -12.12 -10.30
C PRO A 131 24.32 -11.85 -9.09
N PRO A 132 23.75 -11.88 -7.85
CA PRO A 132 24.50 -11.55 -6.64
C PRO A 132 25.77 -12.37 -6.59
N LEU A 133 26.86 -11.83 -6.05
CA LEU A 133 28.13 -12.56 -5.98
C LEU A 133 27.96 -13.97 -5.37
N PHE A 134 27.05 -14.13 -4.38
CA PHE A 134 26.71 -15.43 -3.79
C PHE A 134 25.93 -16.38 -4.72
N LEU A 135 25.22 -15.88 -5.75
CA LEU A 135 24.49 -16.65 -6.76
C LEU A 135 25.24 -16.81 -8.10
N ARG A 136 26.37 -16.14 -8.34
CA ARG A 136 27.14 -16.25 -9.61
C ARG A 136 27.70 -17.65 -9.88
N ARG A 137 27.88 -18.48 -8.85
CA ARG A 137 28.34 -19.87 -9.00
C ARG A 137 27.21 -20.75 -9.56
N GLU A 138 27.49 -21.56 -10.56
CA GLU A 138 26.52 -22.53 -11.08
C GLU A 138 26.14 -23.63 -10.06
N GLY A 139 25.03 -24.32 -10.30
CA GLY A 139 24.58 -25.45 -9.47
C GLY A 139 23.69 -25.09 -8.28
N TRP A 140 23.30 -23.81 -8.09
CA TRP A 140 22.24 -23.46 -7.15
C TRP A 140 20.89 -24.09 -7.54
N THR A 141 20.15 -24.61 -6.57
CA THR A 141 18.77 -25.09 -6.72
C THR A 141 17.83 -24.33 -5.79
N LEU A 142 16.69 -23.88 -6.32
CA LEU A 142 15.69 -23.13 -5.55
C LEU A 142 14.66 -24.08 -4.90
N HIS A 143 14.30 -23.82 -3.65
CA HIS A 143 13.32 -24.60 -2.89
C HIS A 143 12.36 -23.71 -2.10
N THR A 144 11.08 -24.10 -2.05
CA THR A 144 10.12 -23.66 -1.02
C THR A 144 10.27 -24.52 0.24
N SER A 145 10.27 -23.91 1.42
CA SER A 145 10.18 -24.62 2.70
C SER A 145 8.77 -24.54 3.32
N LYS A 146 8.64 -24.75 4.64
CA LYS A 146 7.38 -24.57 5.40
C LYS A 146 6.75 -23.18 5.13
N SER A 147 5.43 -23.10 5.38
CA SER A 147 4.59 -21.91 5.24
C SER A 147 5.30 -20.63 5.69
N PRO A 148 5.09 -19.48 5.01
CA PRO A 148 5.51 -18.20 5.53
C PRO A 148 4.91 -17.95 6.92
N ASP A 149 5.61 -17.10 7.66
CA ASP A 149 5.29 -16.63 9.00
C ASP A 149 4.24 -15.47 8.97
N PHE A 150 3.66 -15.22 7.79
CA PHE A 150 2.71 -14.17 7.43
C PHE A 150 1.81 -14.67 6.28
N LYS A 151 0.62 -14.08 6.10
CA LYS A 151 -0.32 -14.42 5.02
C LYS A 151 -0.28 -13.34 3.93
N LEU A 152 -0.12 -13.74 2.66
CA LEU A 152 -0.40 -12.88 1.51
C LEU A 152 -1.67 -13.38 0.86
N ASP A 153 -2.65 -12.49 0.75
CA ASP A 153 -3.98 -12.77 0.19
C ASP A 153 -4.17 -12.14 -1.19
N GLU A 154 -5.36 -12.31 -1.75
CA GLU A 154 -5.76 -11.62 -2.96
C GLU A 154 -5.79 -10.08 -2.74
N ALA A 155 -5.23 -9.37 -3.71
CA ALA A 155 -5.04 -7.93 -3.73
C ALA A 155 -5.09 -7.51 -5.20
N LEU A 156 -6.28 -7.15 -5.71
CA LEU A 156 -6.50 -7.00 -7.14
C LEU A 156 -6.06 -5.65 -7.72
N GLY A 157 -5.91 -4.63 -6.87
CA GLY A 157 -5.83 -3.20 -7.20
C GLY A 157 -7.02 -2.45 -6.59
N VAL A 158 -7.41 -1.33 -7.21
CA VAL A 158 -8.72 -0.68 -6.99
C VAL A 158 -9.84 -1.53 -7.63
N ASP A 159 -10.98 -1.67 -6.94
CA ASP A 159 -12.26 -2.01 -7.58
C ASP A 159 -12.95 -0.70 -7.98
N SER A 160 -12.83 -0.32 -9.25
CA SER A 160 -13.37 0.94 -9.76
C SER A 160 -14.90 1.00 -9.70
N ASN A 161 -15.60 -0.15 -9.71
CA ASN A 161 -17.05 -0.17 -9.55
C ASN A 161 -17.46 0.08 -8.10
N LEU A 162 -16.68 -0.41 -7.14
CA LEU A 162 -16.91 -0.13 -5.73
C LEU A 162 -16.52 1.31 -5.38
N GLN A 163 -15.37 1.80 -5.87
CA GLN A 163 -14.92 3.19 -5.67
C GLN A 163 -15.96 4.19 -6.19
N ALA A 164 -16.40 4.04 -7.45
CA ALA A 164 -17.34 4.96 -8.11
C ALA A 164 -18.75 4.99 -7.50
N ARG A 165 -19.13 3.99 -6.66
CA ARG A 165 -20.42 3.97 -5.97
C ARG A 165 -20.51 4.90 -4.75
N LEU A 166 -19.36 5.35 -4.22
CA LEU A 166 -19.21 6.14 -2.98
C LEU A 166 -19.80 5.46 -1.72
N PRO A 167 -19.40 5.87 -0.49
CA PRO A 167 -19.97 5.31 0.73
C PRO A 167 -21.46 5.66 0.89
N ASP A 168 -22.23 4.70 1.37
CA ASP A 168 -23.66 4.86 1.68
C ASP A 168 -23.85 5.81 2.89
N PHE A 169 -24.98 6.50 2.93
CA PHE A 169 -25.21 7.72 3.70
C PHE A 169 -26.58 7.76 4.39
N ASP A 170 -27.47 6.79 4.17
CA ASP A 170 -28.84 6.86 4.71
C ASP A 170 -28.92 6.81 6.24
N SER A 171 -27.94 6.19 6.92
CA SER A 171 -27.90 5.99 8.38
C SER A 171 -27.54 7.22 9.23
N VAL A 172 -27.08 8.32 8.61
CA VAL A 172 -26.12 9.30 9.17
C VAL A 172 -26.53 10.15 10.38
N LEU A 173 -27.82 10.41 10.66
CA LEU A 173 -28.21 11.40 11.69
C LEU A 173 -28.93 10.79 12.91
N SER A 174 -28.12 10.22 13.80
CA SER A 174 -28.30 10.29 15.26
C SER A 174 -26.92 10.42 15.92
N GLU A 175 -26.83 10.97 17.13
CA GLU A 175 -25.52 11.19 17.80
C GLU A 175 -24.69 9.91 17.94
N GLU A 176 -25.34 8.80 18.31
CA GLU A 176 -24.73 7.48 18.40
C GLU A 176 -24.21 6.97 17.02
N LYS A 177 -24.90 7.34 15.93
CA LYS A 177 -24.59 6.87 14.58
C LYS A 177 -23.53 7.69 13.86
N ILE A 178 -23.22 8.92 14.30
CA ILE A 178 -22.09 9.68 13.72
C ILE A 178 -20.79 8.87 13.83
N ASN A 179 -20.59 8.15 14.95
CA ASN A 179 -19.46 7.23 15.14
C ASN A 179 -19.49 5.99 14.21
N HIS A 180 -20.66 5.61 13.68
CA HIS A 180 -20.81 4.48 12.75
C HIS A 180 -20.59 4.87 11.28
N ILE A 181 -20.60 6.17 10.93
CA ILE A 181 -20.19 6.67 9.60
C ILE A 181 -18.69 6.45 9.39
N LEU A 182 -17.92 6.49 10.49
CA LEU A 182 -16.45 6.42 10.52
C LEU A 182 -15.88 5.01 10.23
N VAL A 183 -16.69 4.06 9.73
CA VAL A 183 -16.21 2.73 9.32
C VAL A 183 -15.75 2.82 7.86
N PRO A 184 -14.43 2.87 7.57
CA PRO A 184 -13.97 3.20 6.23
C PRO A 184 -14.15 1.99 5.30
N ARG A 185 -14.73 2.21 4.12
CA ARG A 185 -14.95 1.15 3.15
C ARG A 185 -13.67 0.92 2.34
N VAL A 186 -13.05 -0.25 2.48
CA VAL A 186 -11.93 -0.65 1.61
C VAL A 186 -12.44 -0.80 0.17
N VAL A 187 -11.87 -0.03 -0.76
CA VAL A 187 -12.16 -0.07 -2.20
C VAL A 187 -10.96 -0.43 -3.07
N GLY A 188 -9.76 -0.52 -2.49
CA GLY A 188 -8.57 -1.02 -3.17
C GLY A 188 -7.63 -1.75 -2.23
N LYS A 189 -6.88 -2.74 -2.75
CA LYS A 189 -5.89 -3.51 -1.99
C LYS A 189 -4.66 -3.88 -2.81
N TRP A 190 -3.48 -3.64 -2.22
CA TRP A 190 -2.16 -3.98 -2.73
C TRP A 190 -1.25 -4.47 -1.58
N TYR A 191 -0.05 -4.92 -1.95
CA TYR A 191 1.08 -5.06 -1.04
C TYR A 191 2.25 -4.18 -1.46
N CYS A 192 3.08 -3.82 -0.48
CA CYS A 192 4.32 -3.06 -0.64
C CYS A 192 5.47 -3.82 0.02
N PRO A 193 6.43 -4.38 -0.73
CA PRO A 193 7.61 -5.04 -0.16
C PRO A 193 8.41 -4.08 0.73
N PHE A 194 9.02 -4.60 1.81
CA PHE A 194 9.74 -3.76 2.79
C PHE A 194 10.86 -2.91 2.18
N LEU A 195 11.41 -3.31 1.02
CA LEU A 195 12.36 -2.52 0.23
C LEU A 195 11.90 -1.07 -0.04
N PHE A 196 10.59 -0.84 -0.07
CA PHE A 196 9.95 0.43 -0.38
C PHE A 196 9.43 1.18 0.87
N VAL A 197 9.72 0.67 2.09
CA VAL A 197 9.25 1.21 3.38
C VAL A 197 10.41 1.21 4.40
N LYS A 198 10.62 2.31 5.12
CA LYS A 198 11.62 2.42 6.20
C LYS A 198 10.91 2.82 7.50
N GLU A 199 11.24 2.17 8.61
CA GLU A 199 10.75 2.54 9.96
C GLU A 199 11.93 3.03 10.82
N SER A 200 11.94 4.29 11.27
CA SER A 200 13.15 4.87 11.92
C SER A 200 13.60 4.15 13.19
N ARG A 201 12.67 3.51 13.91
CA ARG A 201 12.94 2.80 15.17
C ARG A 201 13.17 1.28 14.98
N MET A 202 13.45 0.82 13.75
CA MET A 202 13.61 -0.61 13.44
C MET A 202 14.82 -0.89 12.53
N ASP A 203 15.74 -1.74 12.98
CA ASP A 203 16.81 -2.26 12.12
C ASP A 203 16.23 -3.13 10.99
N VAL A 204 16.80 -3.04 9.80
CA VAL A 204 16.32 -3.74 8.59
C VAL A 204 16.21 -5.26 8.77
N LYS A 205 17.03 -5.87 9.64
CA LYS A 205 17.02 -7.31 9.91
C LYS A 205 15.80 -7.72 10.73
N VAL A 206 15.36 -6.84 11.65
CA VAL A 206 14.12 -6.98 12.43
C VAL A 206 12.91 -6.71 11.52
N GLN A 207 13.00 -5.67 10.67
CA GLN A 207 11.95 -5.33 9.71
C GLN A 207 11.65 -6.50 8.75
N VAL A 208 12.68 -7.19 8.25
CA VAL A 208 12.56 -8.37 7.36
C VAL A 208 11.96 -9.59 8.05
N ASP A 209 12.14 -9.75 9.37
CA ASP A 209 11.46 -10.81 10.11
C ASP A 209 9.99 -10.46 10.35
N ARG A 210 9.73 -9.22 10.80
CA ARG A 210 8.40 -8.75 11.19
C ARG A 210 7.45 -8.52 10.02
N SER A 211 7.90 -7.84 8.96
CA SER A 211 7.04 -7.37 7.87
C SER A 211 7.79 -7.31 6.53
N ARG A 212 7.94 -8.46 5.86
CA ARG A 212 8.57 -8.57 4.51
C ARG A 212 7.80 -7.80 3.44
N PHE A 213 6.51 -7.66 3.65
CA PHE A 213 5.59 -6.84 2.90
C PHE A 213 4.82 -5.97 3.91
N TYR A 214 4.12 -4.97 3.41
CA TYR A 214 3.15 -4.17 4.10
C TYR A 214 1.87 -4.24 3.30
N GLU A 215 0.73 -4.40 3.97
CA GLU A 215 -0.57 -4.31 3.32
C GLU A 215 -0.90 -2.83 3.06
N ILE A 216 -1.41 -2.53 1.87
CA ILE A 216 -1.96 -1.21 1.54
C ILE A 216 -3.42 -1.38 1.18
N THR A 217 -4.30 -0.72 1.92
CA THR A 217 -5.73 -0.58 1.59
C THR A 217 -6.03 0.88 1.21
N LEU A 218 -6.85 1.07 0.18
CA LEU A 218 -7.51 2.35 -0.09
C LEU A 218 -8.88 2.32 0.60
N GLU A 219 -9.05 3.20 1.59
CA GLU A 219 -10.23 3.29 2.45
C GLU A 219 -11.03 4.57 2.11
N GLN A 220 -12.30 4.42 1.71
CA GLN A 220 -13.24 5.53 1.46
C GLN A 220 -14.10 5.84 2.69
N GLN A 221 -14.29 7.12 3.00
CA GLN A 221 -15.21 7.61 4.03
C GLN A 221 -15.72 9.02 3.76
N TRP A 222 -16.85 9.41 4.38
CA TRP A 222 -17.34 10.79 4.41
C TRP A 222 -16.85 11.48 5.68
N GLU A 223 -16.03 12.53 5.55
CA GLU A 223 -15.60 13.37 6.68
C GLU A 223 -16.46 14.64 6.76
N PRO A 224 -17.02 15.00 7.93
CA PRO A 224 -17.76 16.25 8.10
C PRO A 224 -16.80 17.45 8.07
N ILE A 225 -17.05 18.40 7.18
CA ILE A 225 -16.36 19.70 7.18
C ILE A 225 -17.00 20.61 8.23
N PHE A 226 -18.33 20.63 8.30
CA PHE A 226 -19.09 21.28 9.37
C PHE A 226 -20.48 20.66 9.53
N ILE A 227 -21.04 20.80 10.74
CA ILE A 227 -22.42 20.44 11.07
C ILE A 227 -23.08 21.65 11.75
N CYS A 228 -24.23 22.08 11.25
CA CYS A 228 -25.05 23.13 11.83
C CYS A 228 -26.29 22.49 12.48
N ASN A 229 -26.69 22.99 13.65
CA ASN A 229 -27.99 22.68 14.26
C ASN A 229 -28.87 23.92 14.19
N ASN A 230 -30.17 23.76 13.97
CA ASN A 230 -31.14 24.85 13.96
C ASN A 230 -31.50 25.25 15.40
N GLY A 231 -31.34 26.52 15.73
CA GLY A 231 -31.66 27.05 17.06
C GLY A 231 -33.17 27.24 17.23
N ILE A 232 -33.74 26.67 18.29
CA ILE A 232 -35.20 26.76 18.56
C ILE A 232 -35.64 28.20 18.87
N GLU A 233 -34.72 29.06 19.34
CA GLU A 233 -35.04 30.41 19.81
C GLU A 233 -34.80 31.50 18.75
N GLY A 234 -35.88 31.92 18.10
CA GLY A 234 -36.15 33.34 17.87
C GLY A 234 -35.66 34.01 16.57
N ASN A 235 -34.73 33.45 15.79
CA ASN A 235 -34.23 34.11 14.56
C ASN A 235 -34.34 33.25 13.30
N THR A 236 -35.54 33.20 12.72
CA THR A 236 -35.82 32.47 11.47
C THR A 236 -35.06 33.06 10.26
N ASN A 237 -34.55 32.19 9.38
CA ASN A 237 -33.80 32.50 8.14
C ASN A 237 -32.38 33.08 8.26
N SER A 238 -31.71 33.01 9.41
CA SER A 238 -30.26 33.25 9.47
C SER A 238 -29.47 32.05 8.91
N PHE A 239 -29.39 31.94 7.58
CA PHE A 239 -28.53 30.97 6.90
C PHE A 239 -27.05 31.26 7.23
N MET A 240 -26.36 30.26 7.79
CA MET A 240 -24.95 30.39 8.13
C MET A 240 -24.10 30.48 6.85
N ASN A 241 -23.13 31.39 6.86
CA ASN A 241 -22.04 31.43 5.89
C ASN A 241 -20.82 30.82 6.56
N VAL A 242 -20.15 29.87 5.90
CA VAL A 242 -19.02 29.13 6.47
C VAL A 242 -17.84 29.22 5.52
N ASP A 243 -16.75 29.82 5.97
CA ASP A 243 -15.49 29.93 5.26
C ASP A 243 -14.46 29.02 5.94
N VAL A 244 -13.95 28.01 5.22
CA VAL A 244 -13.09 26.94 5.75
C VAL A 244 -11.88 26.73 4.86
N LEU A 245 -10.70 26.55 5.46
CA LEU A 245 -9.52 26.02 4.76
C LEU A 245 -9.48 24.50 4.95
N ILE A 246 -9.72 23.75 3.88
CA ILE A 246 -9.67 22.28 3.86
C ILE A 246 -8.24 21.86 3.50
N GLU A 247 -7.57 21.14 4.39
CA GLU A 247 -6.30 20.48 4.09
C GLU A 247 -6.54 19.30 3.13
N THR A 248 -6.03 19.37 1.91
CA THR A 248 -6.30 18.41 0.83
C THR A 248 -5.47 17.14 0.92
N GLU A 249 -4.34 17.20 1.65
CA GLU A 249 -3.40 16.12 1.89
C GLU A 249 -3.10 16.01 3.40
N VAL A 250 -3.66 15.01 4.08
CA VAL A 250 -3.41 14.76 5.51
C VAL A 250 -2.62 13.47 5.68
N VAL A 251 -1.70 13.42 6.65
CA VAL A 251 -0.91 12.22 6.97
C VAL A 251 -1.07 11.90 8.45
N ARG A 252 -1.13 10.62 8.83
CA ARG A 252 -1.16 10.17 10.23
C ARG A 252 -0.14 9.07 10.45
N VAL A 253 0.55 9.05 11.60
CA VAL A 253 1.75 8.20 11.81
C VAL A 253 1.72 7.51 13.17
N GLY A 254 1.78 6.17 13.15
CA GLY A 254 1.79 5.30 14.33
C GLY A 254 0.42 5.02 14.93
N GLU A 255 -0.46 6.02 15.01
CA GLU A 255 -1.85 5.91 15.48
C GLU A 255 -2.80 6.62 14.51
N ARG A 256 -4.04 6.13 14.38
CA ARG A 256 -5.04 6.71 13.45
C ARG A 256 -5.52 8.10 13.84
N ASP A 257 -5.38 8.50 15.10
CA ASP A 257 -5.83 9.82 15.56
C ASP A 257 -4.71 10.87 15.54
N VAL A 258 -3.46 10.47 15.26
CA VAL A 258 -2.28 11.33 15.42
C VAL A 258 -1.74 11.78 14.07
N VAL A 259 -2.06 13.03 13.73
CA VAL A 259 -1.53 13.75 12.56
C VAL A 259 0.00 13.73 12.55
N GLY A 260 0.56 13.57 11.36
CA GLY A 260 1.98 13.71 11.08
C GLY A 260 2.21 14.70 9.94
N HIS A 261 3.46 15.07 9.71
CA HIS A 261 3.87 15.94 8.62
C HIS A 261 4.81 15.21 7.66
N MET A 262 4.69 15.52 6.37
CA MET A 262 5.74 15.22 5.40
C MET A 262 6.96 16.11 5.70
N VAL A 263 8.12 15.49 5.91
CA VAL A 263 9.39 16.17 6.23
C VAL A 263 10.13 16.58 4.95
N GLY A 264 9.93 15.82 3.86
CA GLY A 264 10.60 16.00 2.58
C GLY A 264 11.10 14.69 1.99
N GLU A 265 11.71 14.75 0.81
CA GLU A 265 12.37 13.63 0.15
C GLU A 265 13.88 13.68 0.40
N ASN A 266 14.48 12.54 0.75
CA ASN A 266 15.93 12.34 0.73
C ASN A 266 16.26 10.91 0.28
N ASP A 267 17.31 10.75 -0.55
CA ASP A 267 17.75 9.47 -1.12
C ASP A 267 16.60 8.65 -1.78
N GLY A 268 15.69 9.33 -2.48
CA GLY A 268 14.50 8.71 -3.09
C GLY A 268 13.47 8.17 -2.09
N VAL A 269 13.50 8.62 -0.84
CA VAL A 269 12.53 8.28 0.21
C VAL A 269 11.88 9.56 0.74
N VAL A 270 10.55 9.62 0.66
CA VAL A 270 9.71 10.64 1.28
C VAL A 270 9.50 10.24 2.74
N TRP A 271 9.86 11.14 3.66
CA TRP A 271 9.77 10.88 5.10
C TRP A 271 8.56 11.57 5.72
N PHE A 272 7.84 10.82 6.55
CA PHE A 272 6.70 11.29 7.34
C PHE A 272 7.05 11.16 8.83
N ARG A 273 6.64 12.14 9.65
CA ARG A 273 6.92 12.17 11.10
C ARG A 273 5.65 12.44 11.88
N ARG A 274 5.41 11.67 12.95
CA ARG A 274 4.36 11.93 13.93
C ARG A 274 4.52 13.33 14.55
N ALA A 275 3.44 14.10 14.69
CA ALA A 275 3.46 15.40 15.37
C ALA A 275 3.53 15.22 16.91
N GLY A 276 3.74 16.32 17.65
CA GLY A 276 3.69 16.33 19.11
C GLY A 276 4.91 15.75 19.84
N LEU A 277 6.07 15.65 19.18
CA LEU A 277 7.36 15.37 19.82
C LEU A 277 8.24 16.61 19.72
N ASP A 278 8.74 17.07 20.88
CA ASP A 278 9.43 18.36 20.99
C ASP A 278 10.65 18.48 20.08
N ASN A 279 10.79 19.63 19.41
CA ASN A 279 11.95 19.94 18.57
C ASN A 279 13.30 19.94 19.34
N ASN A 280 13.25 20.02 20.68
CA ASN A 280 14.41 19.96 21.56
C ASN A 280 14.67 18.57 22.17
N ALA A 281 13.78 17.59 21.98
CA ALA A 281 13.99 16.23 22.47
C ALA A 281 15.01 15.50 21.58
N ARG A 282 16.01 14.87 22.21
CA ARG A 282 16.94 13.95 21.54
C ARG A 282 16.30 12.61 21.13
N GLU A 283 15.02 12.42 21.44
CA GLU A 283 14.26 11.29 20.91
C GLU A 283 13.99 11.47 19.42
N GLU A 284 14.63 10.65 18.59
CA GLU A 284 14.20 10.54 17.21
C GLU A 284 12.80 9.93 17.16
N GLY A 285 11.82 10.81 16.88
CA GLY A 285 10.41 10.45 16.86
C GLY A 285 10.07 9.37 15.85
N MET A 286 8.88 8.79 15.98
CA MET A 286 8.40 7.81 15.01
C MET A 286 8.31 8.45 13.62
N ARG A 287 9.17 7.98 12.72
CA ARG A 287 9.20 8.36 11.31
C ARG A 287 8.99 7.12 10.45
N VAL A 288 8.23 7.29 9.38
CA VAL A 288 8.01 6.30 8.35
C VAL A 288 8.50 6.91 7.04
N GLY A 289 9.39 6.22 6.34
CA GLY A 289 9.85 6.59 5.02
C GLY A 289 9.18 5.71 3.98
N LEU A 290 8.53 6.31 2.98
CA LEU A 290 8.07 5.59 1.79
C LEU A 290 8.99 5.95 0.62
N SER A 291 9.43 4.97 -0.16
CA SER A 291 10.15 5.26 -1.40
C SER A 291 9.29 6.14 -2.31
N LYS A 292 9.90 7.14 -2.96
CA LYS A 292 9.27 8.08 -3.90
C LYS A 292 8.29 7.39 -4.85
N VAL A 293 8.72 6.28 -5.46
CA VAL A 293 7.94 5.42 -6.36
C VAL A 293 6.62 4.89 -5.80
N SER A 294 6.51 4.72 -4.48
CA SER A 294 5.27 4.32 -3.81
C SER A 294 4.34 5.52 -3.58
N VAL A 295 4.91 6.69 -3.27
CA VAL A 295 4.16 7.95 -3.06
C VAL A 295 3.61 8.48 -4.39
N GLU A 296 4.42 8.50 -5.44
CA GLU A 296 3.99 8.81 -6.81
C GLU A 296 2.83 7.91 -7.26
N ARG A 297 2.87 6.62 -6.88
CA ARG A 297 1.82 5.66 -7.22
C ARG A 297 0.54 5.83 -6.41
N MET A 298 0.62 6.31 -5.17
CA MET A 298 -0.56 6.72 -4.41
C MET A 298 -1.18 7.97 -5.05
N LYS A 299 -0.40 9.02 -5.31
CA LYS A 299 -0.91 10.24 -5.95
C LYS A 299 -1.55 9.99 -7.31
N TRP A 300 -0.94 9.14 -8.15
CA TRP A 300 -1.49 8.80 -9.46
C TRP A 300 -2.86 8.07 -9.41
N GLU A 301 -3.12 7.25 -8.38
CA GLU A 301 -4.43 6.62 -8.18
C GLU A 301 -5.54 7.64 -7.87
N GLU A 302 -5.21 8.73 -7.18
CA GLU A 302 -6.13 9.81 -6.83
C GLU A 302 -6.30 10.80 -8.00
N GLU A 303 -5.18 11.22 -8.61
CA GLU A 303 -5.16 12.20 -9.70
C GLU A 303 -5.96 11.72 -10.92
N ARG A 304 -5.94 10.41 -11.21
CA ARG A 304 -6.70 9.83 -12.34
C ARG A 304 -8.22 9.81 -12.12
N VAL A 305 -8.69 9.83 -10.87
CA VAL A 305 -10.12 9.94 -10.54
C VAL A 305 -10.55 11.40 -10.29
N GLY A 306 -9.68 12.37 -10.57
CA GLY A 306 -9.98 13.79 -10.57
C GLY A 306 -9.52 14.55 -9.31
N TRP A 307 -8.85 13.89 -8.37
CA TRP A 307 -8.23 14.58 -7.24
C TRP A 307 -7.15 15.56 -7.70
N ARG A 308 -6.96 16.66 -6.94
CA ARG A 308 -5.92 17.66 -7.17
C ARG A 308 -5.43 18.23 -5.84
N SER A 309 -4.11 18.38 -5.70
CA SER A 309 -3.53 19.12 -4.58
C SER A 309 -3.81 20.62 -4.72
N GLY A 310 -4.07 21.30 -3.59
CA GLY A 310 -4.13 22.76 -3.56
C GLY A 310 -2.75 23.40 -3.71
N PRO A 311 -2.64 24.69 -4.11
CA PRO A 311 -1.34 25.38 -4.28
C PRO A 311 -0.43 25.43 -3.03
N SER A 312 -1.00 25.11 -1.87
CA SER A 312 -0.34 25.05 -0.55
C SER A 312 -0.77 23.83 0.27
N ASN A 313 -1.32 22.79 -0.38
CA ASN A 313 -2.09 21.70 0.23
C ASN A 313 -3.39 22.15 0.96
N TYR A 314 -3.81 23.41 0.84
CA TYR A 314 -5.09 23.90 1.37
C TYR A 314 -6.02 24.36 0.24
N TRP A 315 -7.32 24.14 0.44
CA TRP A 315 -8.39 24.60 -0.43
C TRP A 315 -9.38 25.50 0.34
N PRO A 316 -9.60 26.76 -0.08
CA PRO A 316 -10.60 27.63 0.53
C PRO A 316 -12.01 27.25 0.05
N LEU A 317 -12.81 26.66 0.94
CA LEU A 317 -14.24 26.48 0.74
C LEU A 317 -14.99 27.71 1.27
N CYS A 318 -15.80 28.32 0.41
CA CYS A 318 -16.65 29.46 0.70
C CYS A 318 -18.11 29.02 0.57
N TRP A 319 -18.71 28.51 1.65
CA TRP A 319 -20.10 28.04 1.63
C TRP A 319 -21.08 29.13 2.02
N ARG A 320 -22.17 29.24 1.27
CA ARG A 320 -23.22 30.25 1.45
C ARG A 320 -24.58 29.56 1.49
N GLY A 321 -25.21 29.55 2.67
CA GLY A 321 -26.41 28.75 2.92
C GLY A 321 -27.67 29.27 2.23
N ASP A 322 -27.70 30.55 1.85
CA ASP A 322 -28.79 31.18 1.11
C ASP A 322 -28.91 30.67 -0.34
N GLN A 323 -27.84 30.12 -0.91
CA GLN A 323 -27.78 29.45 -2.21
C GLN A 323 -28.25 27.99 -2.16
N HIS A 324 -28.17 27.34 -1.00
CA HIS A 324 -28.38 25.90 -0.81
C HIS A 324 -29.71 25.58 -0.13
N ARG A 325 -30.71 26.46 -0.24
CA ARG A 325 -32.01 26.30 0.44
C ARG A 325 -32.71 25.00 0.01
N PRO A 326 -33.26 24.22 0.95
CA PRO A 326 -34.33 23.29 0.64
C PRO A 326 -35.45 24.02 -0.09
N MET A 327 -35.98 23.42 -1.17
CA MET A 327 -37.19 23.92 -1.82
C MET A 327 -38.34 23.83 -0.82
N ALA A 328 -38.80 24.98 -0.33
CA ALA A 328 -39.87 25.04 0.67
C ALA A 328 -41.15 24.40 0.10
N GLY A 329 -41.64 23.36 0.77
CA GLY A 329 -42.91 22.73 0.41
C GLY A 329 -44.09 23.71 0.56
N PRO A 330 -45.25 23.41 -0.05
CA PRO A 330 -46.45 24.23 0.08
C PRO A 330 -46.88 24.32 1.55
N GLY A 331 -46.56 25.44 2.19
CA GLY A 331 -46.62 25.63 3.64
C GLY A 331 -45.51 26.52 4.21
N GLY A 332 -44.36 26.63 3.53
CA GLY A 332 -43.39 27.71 3.74
C GLY A 332 -42.55 27.69 5.03
N MET A 333 -42.68 26.68 5.90
CA MET A 333 -41.89 26.57 7.14
C MET A 333 -40.74 25.56 7.00
N ASN A 334 -39.51 26.05 7.11
CA ASN A 334 -38.28 25.27 7.00
C ASN A 334 -37.99 24.50 8.32
N ASN A 335 -38.71 23.41 8.56
CA ASN A 335 -38.68 22.62 9.80
C ASN A 335 -37.43 21.72 9.97
N TRP A 336 -36.28 22.09 9.40
CA TRP A 336 -35.04 21.32 9.57
C TRP A 336 -34.47 21.53 10.99
N LYS A 337 -33.81 20.50 11.53
CA LYS A 337 -33.12 20.50 12.81
C LYS A 337 -31.61 20.49 12.66
N ARG A 338 -31.08 19.75 11.68
CA ARG A 338 -29.63 19.56 11.49
C ARG A 338 -29.27 19.63 10.01
N PHE A 339 -28.11 20.22 9.73
CA PHE A 339 -27.48 20.26 8.42
C PHE A 339 -26.04 19.79 8.56
N GLY A 340 -25.59 18.92 7.66
CA GLY A 340 -24.19 18.47 7.62
C GLY A 340 -23.62 18.58 6.22
N TYR A 341 -22.42 19.16 6.11
CA TYR A 341 -21.65 19.30 4.87
C TYR A 341 -20.39 18.43 4.96
N PHE A 342 -20.26 17.46 4.05
CA PHE A 342 -19.26 16.40 4.09
C PHE A 342 -18.41 16.41 2.82
N VAL A 343 -17.18 15.91 2.91
CA VAL A 343 -16.27 15.65 1.77
C VAL A 343 -15.88 14.18 1.74
N LEU A 344 -15.72 13.62 0.54
CA LEU A 344 -15.13 12.29 0.40
C LEU A 344 -13.64 12.37 0.75
N VAL A 345 -13.20 11.45 1.61
CA VAL A 345 -11.79 11.22 1.89
C VAL A 345 -11.44 9.81 1.44
N GLU A 346 -10.42 9.70 0.60
CA GLU A 346 -9.80 8.43 0.22
C GLU A 346 -8.44 8.32 0.93
N SER A 347 -8.22 7.23 1.66
CA SER A 347 -7.07 7.08 2.56
C SER A 347 -6.28 5.82 2.23
N PHE A 348 -5.03 5.99 1.80
CA PHE A 348 -4.05 4.90 1.72
C PHE A 348 -3.55 4.55 3.11
N VAL A 349 -4.02 3.43 3.65
CA VAL A 349 -3.61 2.90 4.95
C VAL A 349 -2.53 1.84 4.76
N LEU A 350 -1.36 2.06 5.38
CA LEU A 350 -0.33 1.04 5.50
C LEU A 350 -0.48 0.25 6.81
N ARG A 351 -0.43 -1.08 6.69
CA ARG A 351 -0.32 -2.01 7.82
C ARG A 351 0.89 -2.92 7.68
N ARG A 352 1.48 -3.30 8.82
CA ARG A 352 2.42 -4.42 8.91
C ARG A 352 1.68 -5.76 8.74
N MET A 353 2.41 -6.84 8.46
CA MET A 353 1.81 -8.18 8.26
C MET A 353 1.20 -8.82 9.52
N ASP A 354 1.48 -8.25 10.70
CA ASP A 354 0.82 -8.60 11.97
C ASP A 354 -0.52 -7.85 12.19
N GLY A 355 -0.86 -6.93 11.28
CA GLY A 355 -2.09 -6.13 11.31
C GLY A 355 -1.92 -4.72 11.86
N ASP A 356 -0.78 -4.43 12.52
CA ASP A 356 -0.50 -3.11 13.12
C ASP A 356 -0.60 -2.00 12.07
N PHE A 357 -1.27 -0.91 12.44
CA PHE A 357 -1.22 0.34 11.69
C PHE A 357 0.20 0.92 11.70
N LEU A 358 0.63 1.46 10.56
CA LEU A 358 1.91 2.15 10.41
C LEU A 358 1.69 3.64 10.13
N MET A 359 0.88 3.94 9.11
CA MET A 359 0.49 5.30 8.72
C MET A 359 -0.75 5.30 7.82
N SER A 360 -1.43 6.44 7.73
CA SER A 360 -2.37 6.76 6.65
C SER A 360 -1.89 7.98 5.87
N TYR A 361 -2.24 8.04 4.58
CA TYR A 361 -2.10 9.21 3.72
C TYR A 361 -3.45 9.44 3.05
N GLU A 362 -4.04 10.60 3.31
CA GLU A 362 -5.47 10.87 3.17
C GLU A 362 -5.68 12.04 2.22
N PHE A 363 -6.53 11.82 1.22
CA PHE A 363 -6.75 12.71 0.09
C PHE A 363 -8.19 13.19 0.13
N LYS A 364 -8.39 14.49 0.36
CA LYS A 364 -9.75 15.07 0.44
C LYS A 364 -10.19 15.54 -0.93
N HIS A 365 -11.27 14.93 -1.44
CA HIS A 365 -11.78 15.17 -2.79
C HIS A 365 -12.64 16.43 -2.84
N ILE A 366 -12.00 17.58 -3.01
CA ILE A 366 -12.60 18.94 -3.08
C ILE A 366 -13.61 19.16 -4.23
N HIS A 367 -13.96 18.13 -4.99
CA HIS A 367 -15.00 18.12 -6.01
C HIS A 367 -16.13 17.11 -5.71
N GLN A 368 -16.03 16.35 -4.61
CA GLN A 368 -16.98 15.34 -4.16
C GLN A 368 -17.47 15.70 -2.76
N PHE A 369 -18.47 16.58 -2.71
CA PHE A 369 -19.15 16.97 -1.49
C PHE A 369 -20.53 16.35 -1.39
N MET A 370 -21.02 16.18 -0.16
CA MET A 370 -22.37 15.69 0.12
C MET A 370 -23.02 16.52 1.23
N THR A 371 -24.33 16.73 1.13
CA THR A 371 -25.11 17.49 2.11
C THR A 371 -26.25 16.65 2.66
N LYS A 372 -26.49 16.70 3.97
CA LYS A 372 -27.71 16.14 4.59
C LYS A 372 -28.50 17.20 5.35
N TRP A 373 -29.82 17.06 5.31
CA TRP A 373 -30.78 17.76 6.15
C TRP A 373 -31.53 16.71 7.00
N GLU A 374 -31.78 17.02 8.27
CA GLU A 374 -32.77 16.36 9.17
C GLU A 374 -33.92 17.31 9.44
#